data_AF-A0A357D542-F1
#
_entry.id   AF-A0A357D542-F1
#
_cell.length_a   1.000
_cell.length_b   1.000
_cell.length_c   1.000
_cell.angle_alpha   90.00
_cell.angle_beta   90.00
_cell.angle_gamma   90.00
#
_symmetry.space_group_name_H-M   'P 1'
#
loop_
_entity.id
_entity.type
_entity.pdbx_description
1 polymer ?
#
loop_
_entity_poly.entity_id
_entity_poly.type
_entity_poly.pdbx_seq_one_letter_code
_entity_poly.pdbx_strand_id
1 'polypeptide(L)' 'TVSYFEWVQNFMNFYWTAEEVNSRLEQKMVEAFACIYQMSQDYGVEMRMAAYMVSIARLAEAIRVRGWA' A
#
# COMPACT_ATOMS: atom_id res chain seq x y z
N THR A 1 0.23 -8.53 1.46
CA THR A 1 -0.55 -7.79 2.48
C THR A 1 -0.74 -8.60 3.75
N VAL A 2 -1.20 -9.86 3.70
CA VAL A 2 -1.37 -10.69 4.91
C VAL A 2 -0.07 -11.02 5.63
N SER A 3 1.05 -11.25 4.92
CA SER A 3 2.36 -11.45 5.57
C SER A 3 2.84 -10.26 6.40
N TYR A 4 2.43 -9.03 6.03
CA TYR A 4 2.68 -7.85 6.86
C TYR A 4 1.82 -7.88 8.14
N PHE A 5 0.56 -8.28 8.03
CA PHE A 5 -0.31 -8.45 9.19
C PHE A 5 0.19 -9.56 10.12
N GLU A 6 0.72 -10.66 9.59
CA GLU A 6 1.38 -11.70 10.37
C GLU A 6 2.56 -11.13 11.17
N TRP A 7 3.42 -10.35 10.52
CA TRP A 7 4.55 -9.70 11.20
C TRP A 7 4.09 -8.77 12.35
N VAL A 8 3.04 -7.97 12.13
CA VAL A 8 2.46 -7.10 13.19
C VAL A 8 1.89 -7.93 14.34
N GLN A 9 1.12 -8.98 14.05
CA GLN A 9 0.53 -9.86 15.07
C GLN A 9 1.60 -10.57 15.90
N ASN A 10 2.68 -11.04 15.25
CA ASN A 10 3.82 -11.67 15.92
C ASN A 10 4.54 -10.70 16.85
N PHE A 11 4.72 -9.43 16.45
CA PHE A 11 5.33 -8.41 17.29
C PHE A 11 4.49 -8.08 18.53
N MET A 12 3.15 -8.08 18.39
CA MET A 12 2.21 -7.79 19.47
C MET A 12 1.86 -9.02 20.33
N ASN A 13 2.23 -10.22 19.88
CA ASN A 13 1.78 -11.51 20.42
C ASN A 13 0.24 -11.56 20.60
N PHE A 14 -0.48 -10.96 19.66
CA PHE A 14 -1.93 -10.84 19.65
C PHE A 14 -2.45 -11.13 18.25
N TYR A 15 -3.28 -12.16 18.13
CA TYR A 15 -3.75 -12.70 16.86
C TYR A 15 -5.18 -12.24 16.58
N TRP A 16 -5.41 -11.83 15.35
CA TRP A 16 -6.72 -11.37 14.87
C TRP A 16 -7.54 -12.54 14.34
N THR A 17 -8.86 -12.39 14.33
CA THR A 17 -9.74 -13.35 13.67
C THR A 17 -9.56 -13.26 12.15
N ALA A 18 -9.96 -14.31 11.42
CA ALA A 18 -9.93 -14.30 9.97
C ALA A 18 -10.77 -13.15 9.37
N GLU A 19 -11.90 -12.81 10.03
CA GLU A 19 -12.78 -11.70 9.63
C GLU A 19 -12.07 -10.35 9.78
N GLU A 20 -11.37 -10.14 10.90
CA GLU A 20 -10.56 -8.93 11.11
C GLU A 20 -9.43 -8.81 10.09
N VAL A 21 -8.73 -9.91 9.80
CA VAL A 21 -7.68 -9.93 8.77
C VAL A 21 -8.25 -9.58 7.40
N ASN A 22 -9.39 -10.17 7.02
CA ASN A 22 -10.03 -9.93 5.73
C ASN A 22 -10.54 -8.49 5.58
N SER A 23 -11.18 -7.94 6.62
CA SER A 23 -11.64 -6.55 6.62
C SER A 23 -10.47 -5.56 6.45
N ARG A 24 -9.38 -5.78 7.18
CA ARG A 24 -8.16 -4.96 7.05
C ARG A 24 -7.50 -5.11 5.68
N LEU A 25 -7.52 -6.32 5.12
CA LEU A 25 -7.00 -6.61 3.79
C LEU A 25 -7.79 -5.84 2.72
N GLU A 26 -9.11 -5.94 2.75
CA GLU A 26 -10.01 -5.25 1.82
C GLU A 26 -9.77 -3.75 1.84
N GLN A 27 -9.73 -3.14 3.03
CA GLN A 27 -9.47 -1.71 3.17
C GLN A 27 -8.15 -1.31 2.49
N LYS A 28 -7.06 -2.05 2.74
CA LYS A 28 -5.74 -1.75 2.14
C LYS A 28 -5.73 -1.92 0.62
N MET A 29 -6.44 -2.92 0.10
CA MET A 29 -6.52 -3.17 -1.33
C MET A 29 -7.35 -2.10 -2.06
N VAL A 30 -8.48 -1.69 -1.48
CA VAL A 30 -9.34 -0.62 -2.03
C VAL A 30 -8.60 0.72 -2.03
N GLU A 31 -7.94 1.07 -0.92
CA GLU A 31 -7.10 2.28 -0.83
C GLU A 31 -5.99 2.28 -1.90
N ALA A 32 -5.31 1.14 -2.09
CA ALA A 32 -4.26 1.02 -3.09
C ALA A 32 -4.81 1.14 -4.52
N PHE A 33 -5.94 0.50 -4.81
CA PHE A 33 -6.60 0.59 -6.11
C PHE A 33 -7.03 2.02 -6.44
N ALA A 34 -7.70 2.71 -5.49
CA ALA A 34 -8.16 4.08 -5.68
C ALA A 34 -6.99 5.02 -6.02
N CYS A 35 -5.85 4.87 -5.34
CA CYS A 35 -4.65 5.66 -5.60
C CYS A 35 -4.09 5.42 -7.01
N ILE A 36 -4.04 4.16 -7.46
CA ILE A 36 -3.56 3.81 -8.81
C ILE A 36 -4.54 4.30 -9.88
N TYR A 37 -5.84 4.14 -9.64
CA TYR A 37 -6.87 4.60 -10.56
C TYR A 37 -6.83 6.11 -10.73
N GLN A 38 -6.71 6.87 -9.65
CA GLN A 38 -6.57 8.31 -9.71
C GLN A 38 -5.32 8.73 -10.50
N MET A 39 -4.16 8.13 -10.21
CA MET A 39 -2.92 8.39 -10.95
C MET A 39 -3.06 8.06 -12.45
N SER A 40 -3.79 7.00 -12.79
CA SER A 40 -4.08 6.64 -14.19
C SER A 40 -4.92 7.71 -14.88
N GLN A 41 -5.95 8.24 -14.21
CA GLN A 41 -6.78 9.32 -14.75
C GLN A 41 -6.01 10.64 -14.88
N ASP A 42 -5.23 11.01 -13.86
CA ASP A 42 -4.50 12.28 -13.82
C ASP A 42 -3.46 12.40 -14.94
N TYR A 43 -2.79 11.29 -15.27
CA TYR A 43 -1.72 11.26 -16.28
C TYR A 43 -2.16 10.64 -17.61
N GLY A 44 -3.41 10.17 -17.72
CA GLY A 44 -3.95 9.55 -18.94
C GLY A 44 -3.21 8.28 -19.36
N VAL A 45 -2.72 7.50 -18.39
CA VAL A 45 -1.90 6.29 -18.64
C VAL A 45 -2.63 5.02 -18.20
N GLU A 46 -2.23 3.88 -18.78
CA GLU A 46 -2.70 2.56 -18.37
C GLU A 46 -2.43 2.29 -16.88
N MET A 47 -3.35 1.57 -16.22
CA MET A 47 -3.28 1.29 -14.78
C MET A 47 -1.97 0.61 -14.36
N ARG A 48 -1.38 -0.21 -15.23
CA ARG A 48 -0.08 -0.85 -14.98
C ARG A 48 1.03 0.21 -14.83
N MET A 49 1.05 1.21 -15.70
CA MET A 49 2.03 2.29 -15.65
C MET A 49 1.78 3.18 -14.43
N ALA A 50 0.52 3.52 -14.16
CA ALA A 50 0.13 4.26 -12.95
C ALA A 50 0.57 3.54 -11.66
N ALA A 51 0.49 2.22 -11.60
CA ALA A 51 0.96 1.44 -10.45
C ALA A 51 2.47 1.58 -10.21
N TYR A 52 3.27 1.59 -11.29
CA TYR A 52 4.71 1.88 -11.18
C TYR A 52 4.98 3.33 -10.77
N MET A 53 4.21 4.28 -11.28
CA MET A 53 4.34 5.69 -10.89
C MET A 53 4.05 5.89 -9.41
N VAL A 54 2.96 5.30 -8.89
CA VAL A 54 2.60 5.36 -7.47
C VAL A 54 3.71 4.75 -6.59
N SER A 55 4.28 3.60 -6.98
CA SER A 55 5.32 2.96 -6.18
C SER A 55 6.63 3.77 -6.13
N ILE A 56 7.05 4.31 -7.28
CA ILE A 56 8.25 5.18 -7.36
C ILE A 56 8.03 6.48 -6.61
N ALA A 57 6.87 7.13 -6.75
CA ALA A 57 6.56 8.37 -6.05
C ALA A 57 6.61 8.20 -4.53
N ARG A 58 6.05 7.10 -4.00
CA ARG A 58 6.12 6.77 -2.58
C ARG A 58 7.56 6.55 -2.10
N LEU A 59 8.38 5.86 -2.91
CA LEU A 59 9.78 5.62 -2.57
C LEU A 59 10.59 6.93 -2.58
N ALA A 60 10.44 7.74 -3.63
CA ALA A 60 11.11 9.03 -3.77
C ALA A 60 10.78 9.94 -2.59
N GLU A 61 9.51 9.99 -2.18
CA GLU A 61 9.07 10.77 -1.03
C GLU A 61 9.67 10.26 0.28
N ALA A 62 9.68 8.94 0.52
CA ALA A 62 10.30 8.36 1.71
C ALA A 62 11.80 8.66 1.81
N ILE A 63 12.53 8.59 0.70
CA ILE A 63 13.96 8.92 0.65
C ILE A 63 14.14 10.43 0.89
N ARG A 64 13.32 11.28 0.27
CA ARG A 64 13.37 12.73 0.43
C ARG A 64 13.15 13.15 1.89
N VAL A 65 12.15 12.58 2.57
CA VAL A 65 11.84 12.88 3.98
C VAL A 65 12.95 12.40 4.92
N ARG A 66 13.56 11.25 4.64
CA ARG A 66 14.71 10.75 5.42
C ARG A 66 15.94 11.66 5.29
N GLY A 67 16.09 12.34 4.16
CA GLY A 67 17.27 13.11 3.80
C GLY A 67 18.28 12.25 3.05
N TRP A 68 18.97 12.87 2.08
CA TRP A 68 20.09 12.27 1.37
C TRP A 68 21.35 12.68 2.14
N ALA A 69 21.98 11.73 2.82
CA ALA A 69 23.28 11.92 3.44
C ALA A 69 24.39 11.76 2.40
#